data_AF-A0A7G3UQX0-F1
#
_entry.id   AF-A0A7G3UQX0-F1
#
_cell.length_a   1.000
_cell.length_b   1.000
_cell.length_c   1.000
_cell.angle_alpha   90.00
_cell.angle_beta   90.00
_cell.angle_gamma   90.00
#
_symmetry.space_group_name_H-M   'P 1'
#
loop_
_entity.id
_entity.type
_entity.pdbx_description
1 polymer ?
#
loop_
_entity_poly.entity_id
_entity_poly.type
_entity_poly.pdbx_seq_one_letter_code
_entity_poly.pdbx_strand_id
1 'polypeptide(L)'
;MTQRFADILQGLMDNRGLSPRVVSRASARAESTILQLLHGRVLPSPELVKDIAPVLQIDETDLLIMAGLAVRPAERHPEPYRKSAEIGELIAIASSLTDEKFQKLIDAARSLKTEHTH
;
A
#
# COMPACT_ATOMS: atom_id res chain seq x y z
N MET A 1 7.94 -17.56 12.82
CA MET A 1 8.14 -16.51 11.79
C MET A 1 6.95 -15.55 11.72
N THR A 2 5.71 -16.03 11.80
CA THR A 2 4.47 -15.23 11.78
C THR A 2 4.44 -14.08 12.80
N GLN A 3 4.87 -14.32 14.04
CA GLN A 3 4.87 -13.29 15.08
C GLN A 3 5.81 -12.12 14.75
N ARG A 4 6.99 -12.41 14.21
CA ARG A 4 7.98 -11.37 13.85
C ARG A 4 7.45 -10.44 12.77
N PHE A 5 6.78 -10.98 11.75
CA PHE A 5 6.18 -10.14 10.71
C PHE A 5 4.99 -9.34 11.25
N ALA A 6 4.18 -9.93 12.13
CA ALA A 6 3.07 -9.25 12.79
C ALA A 6 3.56 -8.01 13.57
N ASP A 7 4.64 -8.17 14.36
CA ASP A 7 5.22 -7.07 15.14
C ASP A 7 5.78 -5.95 14.22
N ILE A 8 6.44 -6.33 13.11
CA ILE A 8 6.93 -5.37 12.10
C ILE A 8 5.77 -4.63 11.43
N LEU A 9 4.73 -5.36 11.00
CA LEU A 9 3.56 -4.78 10.35
C LEU A 9 2.84 -3.80 11.29
N GLN A 10 2.67 -4.18 12.56
CA GLN A 10 2.08 -3.31 13.57
C GLN A 10 2.92 -2.03 13.76
N GLY A 11 4.25 -2.16 13.93
CA GLY A 11 5.12 -0.99 14.06
C GLY A 11 5.13 -0.07 12.83
N LEU A 12 5.07 -0.63 11.61
CA LEU A 12 4.97 0.14 10.38
C LEU A 12 3.64 0.91 10.28
N MET A 13 2.54 0.30 10.75
CA MET A 13 1.22 0.93 10.78
C MET A 13 1.14 2.03 11.84
N ASP A 14 1.64 1.77 13.05
CA ASP A 14 1.62 2.72 14.15
C ASP A 14 2.43 3.98 13.82
N ASN A 15 3.62 3.82 13.25
CA ASN A 15 4.47 4.93 12.81
C ASN A 15 3.82 5.82 11.74
N ARG A 16 2.80 5.31 11.04
CA ARG A 16 2.08 6.01 9.97
C ARG A 16 0.64 6.38 10.33
N GLY A 17 0.21 6.10 11.56
CA GLY A 17 -1.17 6.33 11.99
C GLY A 17 -2.20 5.54 11.19
N LEU A 18 -1.82 4.38 10.64
CA LEU A 18 -2.70 3.56 9.81
C LEU A 18 -3.49 2.57 10.66
N SER A 19 -4.82 2.61 10.55
CA SER A 19 -5.68 1.58 11.14
C SER A 19 -5.79 0.34 10.23
N PRO A 20 -6.09 -0.86 10.76
CA PRO A 20 -6.32 -2.06 9.96
C PRO A 20 -7.38 -1.87 8.87
N ARG A 21 -8.42 -1.08 9.17
CA ARG A 21 -9.49 -0.71 8.24
C ARG A 21 -8.99 0.14 7.08
N VAL A 22 -8.08 1.10 7.33
CA VAL A 22 -7.46 1.91 6.28
C VAL A 22 -6.61 1.03 5.38
N VAL A 23 -5.77 0.17 5.96
CA VAL A 23 -4.91 -0.75 5.21
C VAL A 23 -5.75 -1.68 4.33
N SER A 24 -6.79 -2.28 4.89
CA SER A 24 -7.74 -3.13 4.15
C SER A 24 -8.32 -2.44 2.92
N ARG A 25 -8.82 -1.21 3.08
CA ARG A 25 -9.45 -0.46 1.96
C ARG A 25 -8.43 -0.08 0.90
N ALA A 26 -7.26 0.39 1.31
CA ALA A 26 -6.22 0.86 0.39
C ALA A 26 -5.52 -0.29 -0.35
N SER A 27 -5.37 -1.47 0.28
CA SER A 27 -4.77 -2.66 -0.34
C SER A 27 -5.78 -3.57 -1.04
N ALA A 28 -7.07 -3.21 -1.06
CA ALA A 28 -8.17 -4.05 -1.53
C ALA A 28 -8.20 -5.47 -0.90
N ARG A 29 -7.72 -5.62 0.35
CA ARG A 29 -7.76 -6.88 1.10
C ARG A 29 -8.85 -6.85 2.15
N ALA A 30 -9.39 -8.01 2.49
CA ALA A 30 -10.37 -8.11 3.57
C ALA A 30 -9.75 -7.65 4.91
N GLU A 31 -10.50 -6.88 5.70
CA GLU A 31 -10.04 -6.40 7.01
C GLU A 31 -9.72 -7.56 7.95
N SER A 32 -10.48 -8.66 7.86
CA SER A 32 -10.20 -9.90 8.59
C SER A 32 -8.84 -10.50 8.24
N THR A 33 -8.36 -10.35 7.00
CA THR A 33 -7.03 -10.81 6.59
C THR A 33 -5.94 -9.94 7.22
N ILE A 34 -6.11 -8.61 7.23
CA ILE A 34 -5.18 -7.68 7.88
C ILE A 34 -5.09 -7.97 9.38
N LEU A 35 -6.23 -8.15 10.05
CA LEU A 35 -6.27 -8.50 11.47
C LEU A 35 -5.63 -9.87 11.75
N GLN A 36 -5.81 -10.85 10.87
CA GLN A 36 -5.16 -12.15 11.02
C GLN A 36 -3.64 -12.07 10.86
N LEU A 37 -3.12 -11.21 10.00
CA LEU A 37 -1.69 -10.95 9.87
C LEU A 37 -1.13 -10.25 11.11
N LEU A 38 -1.81 -9.22 11.60
CA LEU A 38 -1.45 -8.49 12.83
C LEU A 38 -1.48 -9.39 14.07
N HIS A 39 -2.31 -10.43 14.08
CA HIS A 39 -2.34 -11.42 15.15
C HIS A 39 -1.43 -12.63 14.88
N GLY A 40 -0.64 -12.64 13.80
CA GLY A 40 0.23 -13.76 13.44
C GLY A 40 -0.49 -15.06 13.12
N ARG A 41 -1.79 -15.02 12.82
CA ARG A 41 -2.65 -16.19 12.53
C ARG A 41 -2.57 -16.65 11.09
N VAL A 42 -2.13 -15.78 10.18
CA VAL A 42 -1.91 -16.07 8.76
C VAL A 42 -0.47 -15.72 8.39
N LEU A 43 0.16 -16.58 7.60
CA LEU A 43 1.49 -16.30 7.04
C LEU A 43 1.39 -15.22 5.95
N PRO A 44 2.34 -14.28 5.88
CA PRO A 44 2.42 -13.37 4.75
C PRO A 44 2.67 -14.17 3.46
N SER A 45 1.92 -13.86 2.41
CA SER A 45 2.20 -14.34 1.06
C SER A 45 2.78 -13.21 0.21
N PRO A 46 3.55 -13.51 -0.85
CA PRO A 46 4.11 -12.48 -1.73
C PRO A 46 3.04 -11.55 -2.32
N GLU A 47 1.90 -12.08 -2.73
CA GLU A 47 0.78 -11.33 -3.29
C GLU A 47 0.14 -10.40 -2.27
N LEU A 48 0.13 -10.81 -1.00
CA LEU A 48 -0.42 -10.00 0.06
C LEU A 48 0.56 -8.89 0.48
N VAL A 49 1.85 -9.19 0.52
CA VAL A 49 2.91 -8.21 0.78
C VAL A 49 2.96 -7.15 -0.33
N LYS A 50 2.85 -7.57 -1.60
CA LYS A 50 2.74 -6.71 -2.79
C LYS A 50 1.64 -5.65 -2.68
N ASP A 51 0.46 -6.06 -2.22
CA ASP A 51 -0.68 -5.15 -2.14
C ASP A 51 -0.59 -4.20 -0.94
N ILE A 52 0.11 -4.60 0.12
CA ILE A 52 0.22 -3.82 1.36
C ILE A 52 1.42 -2.87 1.34
N ALA A 53 2.52 -3.23 0.65
CA ALA A 53 3.75 -2.42 0.62
C ALA A 53 3.51 -0.95 0.15
N PRO A 54 2.72 -0.68 -0.91
CA PRO A 54 2.42 0.70 -1.31
C PRO A 54 1.65 1.48 -0.24
N VAL A 55 0.74 0.82 0.47
CA VAL A 55 -0.06 1.44 1.54
C VAL A 55 0.82 1.79 2.74
N LEU A 56 1.77 0.92 3.06
CA LEU A 56 2.76 1.15 4.09
C LEU A 56 3.92 2.03 3.61
N GLN A 57 3.90 2.57 2.39
CA GLN A 57 4.98 3.42 1.87
C GLN A 57 6.38 2.85 2.15
N ILE A 58 6.56 1.56 1.83
CA ILE A 58 7.83 0.84 1.95
C ILE A 58 8.06 0.09 0.63
N ASP A 59 9.32 -0.11 0.28
CA ASP A 59 9.66 -0.93 -0.88
C ASP A 59 9.11 -2.35 -0.72
N GLU A 60 8.55 -2.90 -1.80
CA GLU A 60 8.01 -4.26 -1.81
C GLU A 60 9.09 -5.29 -1.44
N THR A 61 10.29 -5.12 -1.97
CA THR A 61 11.43 -6.03 -1.74
C THR A 61 11.81 -6.03 -0.27
N ASP A 62 11.88 -4.85 0.33
CA ASP A 62 12.18 -4.70 1.76
C ASP A 62 11.12 -5.39 2.61
N LEU A 63 9.83 -5.20 2.29
CA LEU A 63 8.75 -5.82 3.04
C LEU A 63 8.72 -7.35 2.85
N LEU A 64 9.05 -7.86 1.66
CA LEU A 64 9.20 -9.29 1.39
C LEU A 64 10.35 -9.90 2.21
N ILE A 65 11.49 -9.22 2.29
CA ILE A 65 12.63 -9.64 3.12
C ILE A 65 12.25 -9.64 4.60
N MET A 66 11.57 -8.59 5.08
CA MET A 66 11.08 -8.51 6.46
C MET A 66 10.06 -9.61 6.78
N ALA A 67 9.27 -10.03 5.80
CA ALA A 67 8.34 -11.16 5.89
C ALA A 67 9.04 -12.54 5.86
N GLY A 68 10.36 -12.58 5.62
CA GLY A 68 11.11 -13.82 5.45
C GLY A 68 10.76 -14.57 4.16
N LEU A 69 10.20 -13.86 3.17
CA LEU A 69 9.84 -14.44 1.88
C LEU A 69 11.03 -14.39 0.94
N ALA A 70 11.23 -15.48 0.21
CA ALA A 70 12.31 -15.56 -0.77
C ALA A 70 12.05 -14.54 -1.89
N VAL A 71 12.85 -13.48 -1.91
CA VAL A 71 12.98 -12.61 -3.07
C VAL A 71 13.74 -13.42 -4.11
N ARG A 72 13.03 -14.08 -5.02
CA ARG A 72 13.69 -14.42 -6.29
C ARG A 72 14.12 -13.09 -6.89
N PRO A 73 15.39 -12.91 -7.31
CA PRO A 73 15.73 -11.75 -8.11
C PRO A 73 14.75 -11.79 -9.28
N ALA A 74 13.84 -10.82 -9.31
CA ALA A 74 12.75 -10.86 -10.25
C ALA A 74 13.37 -11.07 -11.64
N GLU A 75 12.89 -12.07 -12.39
CA GLU A 75 12.89 -11.93 -13.84
C GLU A 75 12.39 -10.51 -14.08
N ARG A 76 13.22 -9.68 -14.70
CA ARG A 76 12.99 -8.24 -14.82
C ARG A 76 11.55 -8.01 -15.27
N HIS A 77 10.66 -7.73 -14.33
CA HIS A 77 9.35 -7.22 -14.64
C HIS A 77 9.56 -5.81 -15.17
N PRO A 78 8.77 -5.37 -16.17
CA PRO A 78 9.00 -4.11 -16.85
C PRO A 78 9.05 -3.00 -15.80
N GLU A 79 9.92 -2.02 -16.03
CA GLU A 79 10.27 -0.92 -15.12
C GLU A 79 9.18 -0.54 -14.11
N PRO A 80 9.57 -0.17 -12.86
CA PRO A 80 8.62 0.34 -11.86
C PRO A 80 7.66 1.29 -12.54
N TYR A 81 6.34 1.08 -12.35
CA TYR A 81 5.30 1.89 -12.98
C TYR A 81 5.76 3.34 -12.92
N ARG A 82 6.02 3.93 -14.10
CA ARG A 82 6.87 5.13 -14.27
C ARG A 82 6.40 6.36 -13.50
N LYS A 83 5.29 6.23 -12.78
CA LYS A 83 4.59 7.24 -11.98
C LYS A 83 4.45 6.87 -10.50
N SER A 84 5.16 5.85 -10.00
CA SER A 84 4.99 5.35 -8.62
C SER A 84 5.39 6.40 -7.57
N ALA A 85 6.46 7.15 -7.82
CA ALA A 85 6.86 8.28 -6.99
C ALA A 85 5.81 9.41 -7.04
N GLU A 86 5.30 9.70 -8.23
CA GLU A 86 4.29 10.73 -8.48
C GLU A 86 2.93 10.38 -7.85
N ILE A 87 2.59 9.09 -7.79
CA ILE A 87 1.40 8.59 -7.05
C ILE A 87 1.61 8.77 -5.55
N GLY A 88 2.80 8.43 -5.02
CA GLY A 88 3.11 8.64 -3.61
C GLY A 88 3.06 10.11 -3.21
N GLU A 89 3.62 10.99 -4.04
CA GLU A 89 3.55 12.44 -3.88
C GLU A 89 2.10 12.94 -3.92
N LEU A 90 1.30 12.47 -4.88
CA LEU A 90 -0.12 12.82 -4.97
C LEU A 90 -0.90 12.42 -3.70
N ILE A 91 -0.64 11.23 -3.15
CA ILE A 91 -1.28 10.77 -1.91
C ILE A 91 -0.85 11.64 -0.72
N ALA A 92 0.44 11.98 -0.61
CA ALA A 92 0.96 12.82 0.45
C ALA A 92 0.33 14.23 0.40
N ILE A 93 0.25 14.83 -0.79
CA ILE A 93 -0.38 16.13 -0.99
C ILE A 93 -1.86 16.06 -0.64
N ALA A 94 -2.58 15.08 -1.20
CA ALA A 94 -4.02 14.96 -1.01
C ALA A 94 -4.42 14.77 0.47
N SER A 95 -3.58 14.07 1.25
CA SER A 95 -3.79 13.84 2.69
C SER A 95 -3.70 15.11 3.54
N SER A 96 -3.10 16.19 3.01
CA SER A 96 -2.95 17.48 3.70
C SER A 96 -4.01 18.52 3.29
N LEU A 97 -4.89 18.20 2.34
CA LEU A 97 -5.87 19.12 1.81
C LEU A 97 -7.11 19.24 2.71
N THR A 98 -7.77 20.40 2.64
CA THR A 98 -9.12 20.58 3.17
C THR A 98 -10.14 19.88 2.29
N ASP A 99 -11.30 19.54 2.84
CA ASP A 99 -12.38 18.83 2.11
C ASP A 99 -12.74 19.49 0.78
N GLU A 100 -12.80 20.83 0.74
CA GLU A 100 -13.11 21.58 -0.48
C GLU A 100 -12.02 21.43 -1.56
N LYS A 101 -10.74 21.46 -1.17
CA LYS A 101 -9.60 21.31 -2.09
C LYS A 101 -9.43 19.87 -2.55
N PHE A 102 -9.71 18.92 -1.66
CA PHE A 102 -9.73 17.51 -1.99
C PHE A 102 -10.83 17.19 -3.00
N GLN A 103 -12.03 17.75 -2.83
CA GLN A 103 -13.12 17.56 -3.79
C GLN A 103 -12.75 18.14 -5.17
N LYS A 104 -12.13 19.32 -5.23
CA LYS A 104 -11.62 19.90 -6.49
C LYS A 104 -10.57 19.00 -7.16
N LEU A 105 -9.69 18.37 -6.39
CA LEU A 105 -8.71 17.40 -6.90
C LEU A 105 -9.39 16.17 -7.51
N ILE A 106 -10.43 15.64 -6.84
CA ILE A 106 -11.22 14.50 -7.35
C ILE A 106 -11.95 14.87 -8.64
N ASP A 107 -12.54 16.07 -8.71
CA ASP A 107 -13.26 16.53 -9.89
C ASP A 107 -12.30 16.70 -11.08
N ALA A 108 -11.12 17.29 -10.87
CA ALA A 108 -10.08 17.41 -11.89
C ALA A 108 -9.59 16.05 -12.40
N ALA A 109 -9.34 15.09 -11.49
CA ALA A 109 -8.95 13.74 -11.87
C ALA A 109 -10.04 13.01 -12.67
N ARG A 110 -11.32 13.26 -12.37
CA ARG A 110 -12.45 12.72 -13.14
C ARG A 110 -12.54 13.34 -14.53
N SER A 111 -12.37 14.65 -14.65
CA SER A 111 -12.34 15.35 -15.94
C SER A 111 -11.23 14.81 -16.86
N LEU A 112 -10.02 14.64 -16.31
CA LEU A 112 -8.89 14.05 -17.05
C LEU A 112 -9.17 12.60 -17.49
N LYS A 113 -9.89 11.82 -16.67
CA LYS A 113 -10.31 10.46 -17.04
C LYS A 113 -11.31 10.45 -18.20
N THR A 114 -12.17 11.47 -18.29
CA THR A 114 -13.16 11.60 -19.38
C THR A 114 -12.59 12.18 -20.67
N GLU A 115 -11.44 12.86 -20.62
CA GLU A 115 -10.78 13.44 -21.81
C GLU A 115 -10.07 12.40 -22.71
N HIS A 116 -10.09 11.11 -22.37
CA HIS A 116 -9.63 10.04 -23.26
C HIS A 116 -10.77 9.54 -24.17
N THR A 117 -11.12 10.35 -25.18
CA THR A 117 -11.59 9.87 -26.49
C THR A 117 -11.29 10.95 -27.55
N HIS A 118 -10.06 10.98 -28.07
CA HIS A 118 -9.80 11.31 -29.47
C HIS A 118 -8.42 10.87 -29.94
#